data_AF-A0A4Y8D7R3-F1
#
_entry.id   AF-A0A4Y8D7R3-F1
#
_cell.length_a   1.000
_cell.length_b   1.000
_cell.length_c   1.000
_cell.angle_alpha   90.00
_cell.angle_beta   90.00
_cell.angle_gamma   90.00
#
_symmetry.space_group_name_H-M   'P 1'
#
loop_
_entity.id
_entity.type
_entity.pdbx_description
1 polymer ?
#
loop_
_entity_poly.entity_id
_entity_poly.type
_entity_poly.pdbx_seq_one_letter_code
_entity_poly.pdbx_strand_id
1 'polypeptide(L)'
;MIPLEDRFWSEGQNYLSNDAYCNVWDWDQLRLIKIKGKRKDFPPGEDKELAMLAQFADCLSPEIRAVDVDHDGLICGVSTDPEEDETFFIAYPPFSTVESLAGCRTIKRSQLKELDRLAPFIDLSSYEDENRNTRMVAFKFNVLEKPLRVQMAWNEINLLKSLPPHPNIVPFDGVVLEDVESRVIGFTTKYIPGGSLSNPKIPFRFEWLQQLTEVVDFLNLNLGIMHQDIAPRNLLIDPDTQKLLLFDFDRAACGNFWLMDNRDDVSGVVYTLHQLITNDSYFTGIPHWERHMDMVQNLPEWVCNRELDADVSVFREFLNEWVQKRQSGGIMEQYLKAPNRPTWPEKPPSISDYDVPFEFGKTLDGELVFRTGFRSRRTAMELGQYCFRWESPPQSRLSEKSCEENVNGIDQKLHNEEQEKVTAAATEPDD
;
A
#
# COMPACT_ATOMS: atom_id res chain seq x y z
N MET A 1 -5.09 -4.20 -12.82
CA MET A 1 -4.26 -3.00 -13.08
C MET A 1 -4.68 -1.98 -12.07
N ILE A 2 -3.70 -1.29 -11.47
CA ILE A 2 -3.99 -0.25 -10.49
C ILE A 2 -4.80 0.86 -11.20
N PRO A 3 -5.94 1.30 -10.63
CA PRO A 3 -6.69 2.44 -11.18
C PRO A 3 -5.79 3.68 -11.30
N LEU A 4 -6.00 4.51 -12.33
CA LEU A 4 -5.12 5.64 -12.61
C LEU A 4 -5.07 6.64 -11.44
N GLU A 5 -6.22 6.83 -10.79
CA GLU A 5 -6.40 7.64 -9.58
C GLU A 5 -5.58 7.14 -8.38
N ASP A 6 -5.26 5.85 -8.33
CA ASP A 6 -4.51 5.21 -7.25
C ASP A 6 -3.05 4.93 -7.64
N ARG A 7 -2.67 5.14 -8.91
CA ARG A 7 -1.35 4.78 -9.46
C ARG A 7 -0.23 5.66 -8.93
N PHE A 8 -0.49 6.95 -8.71
CA PHE A 8 0.53 7.91 -8.35
C PHE A 8 0.35 8.45 -6.93
N TRP A 9 1.46 8.62 -6.21
CA TRP A 9 1.44 9.22 -4.87
C TRP A 9 2.57 10.24 -4.70
N SER A 10 2.23 11.44 -4.25
CA SER A 10 3.16 12.55 -4.06
C SER A 10 3.71 12.56 -2.63
N GLU A 11 5.02 12.79 -2.49
CA GLU A 11 5.65 13.07 -1.18
C GLU A 11 5.50 14.55 -0.75
N GLY A 12 4.85 15.37 -1.57
CA GLY A 12 4.64 16.79 -1.33
C GLY A 12 5.67 17.70 -2.00
N GLN A 13 5.26 18.94 -2.27
CA GLN A 13 6.08 19.90 -3.01
C GLN A 13 7.10 20.60 -2.11
N ASN A 14 8.35 20.67 -2.59
CA ASN A 14 9.44 21.40 -1.98
C ASN A 14 9.74 22.67 -2.78
N TYR A 15 9.86 23.81 -2.10
CA TYR A 15 10.06 25.11 -2.72
C TYR A 15 11.46 25.66 -2.43
N LEU A 16 12.21 25.93 -3.50
CA LEU A 16 13.55 26.52 -3.48
C LEU A 16 13.50 27.87 -4.20
N SER A 17 13.22 28.94 -3.47
CA SER A 17 13.06 30.29 -4.04
C SER A 17 11.96 30.33 -5.12
N ASN A 18 12.34 30.41 -6.40
CA ASN A 18 11.45 30.40 -7.56
C ASN A 18 11.23 29.01 -8.17
N ASP A 19 12.06 28.04 -7.79
CA ASP A 19 11.99 26.67 -8.27
C ASP A 19 11.23 25.79 -7.28
N ALA A 20 10.67 24.72 -7.79
CA ALA A 20 10.00 23.71 -6.98
C ALA A 20 10.31 22.32 -7.53
N TYR A 21 10.28 21.34 -6.64
CA TYR A 21 10.32 19.94 -7.02
C TYR A 21 9.40 19.09 -6.15
N CYS A 22 9.02 17.94 -6.67
CA CYS A 22 8.23 16.94 -5.96
C CYS A 22 8.71 15.55 -6.32
N ASN A 23 8.77 14.64 -5.34
CA ASN A 23 8.96 13.22 -5.63
C ASN A 23 7.59 12.56 -5.75
N VAL A 24 7.39 11.82 -6.84
CA VAL A 24 6.15 11.11 -7.11
C VAL A 24 6.44 9.64 -7.29
N TRP A 25 5.77 8.81 -6.49
CA TRP A 25 5.79 7.36 -6.62
C TRP A 25 4.87 6.93 -7.75
N ASP A 26 5.38 6.09 -8.64
CA ASP A 26 4.58 5.31 -9.59
C ASP A 26 4.43 3.89 -9.04
N TRP A 27 3.24 3.56 -8.54
CA TRP A 27 2.92 2.23 -7.99
C TRP A 27 2.89 1.14 -9.04
N ASP A 28 2.69 1.48 -10.31
CA ASP A 28 2.72 0.52 -11.40
C ASP A 28 4.15 0.04 -11.63
N GLN A 29 5.07 0.98 -11.82
CA GLN A 29 6.48 0.69 -12.09
C GLN A 29 7.35 0.52 -10.83
N LEU A 30 6.78 0.71 -9.65
CA LEU A 30 7.45 0.65 -8.33
C LEU A 30 8.74 1.49 -8.28
N ARG A 31 8.67 2.73 -8.79
CA ARG A 31 9.80 3.68 -8.84
C ARG A 31 9.38 5.07 -8.40
N LEU A 32 10.34 5.79 -7.82
CA LEU A 32 10.22 7.20 -7.47
C LEU A 32 10.79 8.06 -8.61
N ILE A 33 10.05 9.09 -9.02
CA ILE A 33 10.49 10.04 -10.06
C ILE A 33 10.40 11.44 -9.47
N LYS A 34 11.49 12.20 -9.59
CA LYS A 34 11.52 13.61 -9.22
C LYS A 34 11.01 14.48 -10.37
N ILE A 35 10.09 15.39 -10.06
CA ILE A 35 9.53 16.34 -11.01
C ILE A 35 9.98 17.73 -10.59
N LYS A 36 10.62 18.47 -11.49
CA LYS A 36 11.20 19.80 -11.25
C LYS A 36 10.53 20.84 -12.12
N GLY A 37 10.32 22.05 -11.61
CA GLY A 37 9.82 23.17 -12.40
C GLY A 37 9.75 24.46 -11.59
N LYS A 38 8.88 25.40 -11.96
CA LYS A 38 8.74 26.66 -11.22
C LYS A 38 7.67 26.57 -10.16
N ARG A 39 7.87 27.31 -9.07
CA ARG A 39 6.94 27.38 -7.93
C ARG A 39 5.49 27.67 -8.31
N LYS A 40 5.25 28.48 -9.34
CA LYS A 40 3.89 28.82 -9.81
C LYS A 40 3.17 27.63 -10.46
N ASP A 41 3.92 26.64 -10.95
CA ASP A 41 3.39 25.45 -11.64
C ASP A 41 3.03 24.34 -10.64
N PHE A 42 3.52 24.44 -9.39
CA PHE A 42 3.22 23.57 -8.25
C PHE A 42 2.52 24.37 -7.13
N PRO A 43 1.24 24.70 -7.26
CA PRO A 43 0.49 25.38 -6.21
C PRO A 43 0.36 24.50 -4.95
N PRO A 44 0.53 25.05 -3.74
CA PRO A 44 0.42 24.27 -2.51
C PRO A 44 -0.95 23.63 -2.34
N GLY A 45 -0.98 22.33 -2.07
CA GLY A 45 -2.21 21.57 -1.83
C GLY A 45 -3.00 21.20 -3.09
N GLU A 46 -2.47 21.48 -4.28
CA GLU A 46 -2.95 20.94 -5.53
C GLU A 46 -1.94 19.89 -6.01
N ASP A 47 -2.33 18.61 -6.04
CA ASP A 47 -1.48 17.49 -6.45
C ASP A 47 -1.28 17.42 -7.99
N LYS A 48 -0.96 18.57 -8.61
CA LYS A 48 -0.81 18.72 -10.06
C LYS A 48 0.32 17.86 -10.62
N GLU A 49 1.35 17.60 -9.82
CA GLU A 49 2.46 16.73 -10.19
C GLU A 49 2.03 15.31 -10.58
N LEU A 50 0.91 14.81 -10.03
CA LEU A 50 0.40 13.49 -10.36
C LEU A 50 -0.12 13.46 -11.79
N ALA A 51 -0.89 14.48 -12.17
CA ALA A 51 -1.40 14.65 -13.53
C ALA A 51 -0.29 14.94 -14.54
N MET A 52 0.78 15.62 -14.12
CA MET A 52 1.97 15.82 -14.95
C MET A 52 2.64 14.47 -15.25
N LEU A 53 3.01 13.71 -14.21
CA LEU A 53 3.68 12.42 -14.38
C LEU A 53 2.83 11.43 -15.21
N ALA A 54 1.52 11.39 -14.96
CA ALA A 54 0.61 10.49 -15.65
C ALA A 54 0.66 10.62 -17.19
N GLN A 55 1.02 11.79 -17.73
CA GLN A 55 1.08 12.02 -19.18
C GLN A 55 2.21 11.25 -19.88
N PHE A 56 3.27 10.90 -19.14
CA PHE A 56 4.50 10.40 -19.73
C PHE A 56 5.14 9.23 -18.98
N ALA A 57 4.63 8.83 -17.81
CA ALA A 57 5.21 7.81 -16.95
C ALA A 57 5.60 6.52 -17.71
N ASP A 58 4.76 6.06 -18.63
CA ASP A 58 4.97 4.81 -19.39
C ASP A 58 5.96 4.95 -20.55
N CYS A 59 6.25 6.20 -20.96
CA CYS A 59 7.19 6.49 -22.04
C CYS A 59 8.60 6.78 -21.49
N LEU A 60 8.75 6.97 -20.18
CA LEU A 60 10.05 7.24 -19.55
C LEU A 60 10.92 5.99 -19.49
N SER A 61 12.16 6.11 -19.98
CA SER A 61 13.19 5.09 -19.76
C SER A 61 13.31 4.75 -18.25
N PRO A 62 13.53 3.47 -17.89
CA PRO A 62 13.77 3.05 -16.51
C PRO A 62 14.98 3.74 -15.84
N GLU A 63 15.89 4.30 -16.63
CA GLU A 63 17.07 5.00 -16.12
C GLU A 63 16.76 6.43 -15.64
N ILE A 64 15.66 7.03 -16.11
CA ILE A 64 15.29 8.42 -15.79
C ILE A 64 14.88 8.52 -14.32
N ARG A 65 15.53 9.45 -13.61
CA ARG A 65 15.32 9.73 -12.18
C ARG A 65 14.61 11.05 -11.93
N ALA A 66 14.83 12.03 -12.80
CA ALA A 66 14.12 13.29 -12.74
C ALA A 66 13.66 13.79 -14.10
N VAL A 67 12.62 14.60 -14.09
CA VAL A 67 12.11 15.33 -15.25
C VAL A 67 11.94 16.80 -14.91
N ASP A 68 12.23 17.67 -15.87
CA ASP A 68 11.94 19.10 -15.81
C ASP A 68 10.67 19.37 -16.60
N VAL A 69 9.72 20.10 -16.01
CA VAL A 69 8.44 20.46 -16.63
C VAL A 69 8.31 21.96 -16.84
N ASP A 70 7.64 22.34 -17.92
CA ASP A 70 7.30 23.74 -18.21
C ASP A 70 5.96 24.16 -17.57
N HIS A 71 5.48 25.36 -17.92
CA HIS A 71 4.25 25.93 -17.37
C HIS A 71 2.97 25.21 -17.81
N ASP A 72 3.06 24.42 -18.89
CA ASP A 72 1.96 23.60 -19.38
C ASP A 72 2.01 22.17 -18.81
N GLY A 73 3.02 21.87 -17.98
CA GLY A 73 3.25 20.56 -17.37
C GLY A 73 3.85 19.54 -18.34
N LEU A 74 4.42 20.00 -19.46
CA LEU A 74 5.09 19.16 -20.45
C LEU A 74 6.56 18.97 -20.09
N ILE A 75 7.11 17.79 -20.41
CA ILE A 75 8.54 17.53 -20.23
C ILE A 75 9.34 18.48 -21.11
N CYS A 76 10.22 19.27 -20.50
CA CYS A 76 11.23 20.06 -21.19
C CYS A 76 12.66 19.57 -20.99
N GLY A 77 12.90 18.66 -20.03
CA GLY A 77 14.19 18.02 -19.78
C GLY A 77 14.08 16.72 -18.98
N VAL A 78 15.11 15.88 -19.04
CA VAL A 78 15.21 14.61 -18.30
C VAL A 78 16.59 14.46 -17.69
N SER A 79 16.67 13.74 -16.56
CA SER A 79 17.94 13.43 -15.89
C SER A 79 18.03 11.95 -15.54
N THR A 80 19.18 11.36 -15.81
CA THR A 80 19.59 10.02 -15.36
C THR A 80 20.57 10.07 -14.19
N ASP A 81 20.78 11.26 -13.59
CA ASP A 81 21.71 11.45 -12.49
C ASP A 81 21.28 10.62 -11.26
N PRO A 82 22.12 9.68 -10.77
CA PRO A 82 21.83 8.93 -9.56
C PRO A 82 21.64 9.81 -8.31
N GLU A 83 22.17 11.04 -8.29
CA GLU A 83 21.96 11.98 -7.18
C GLU A 83 20.49 12.38 -7.03
N GLU A 84 19.71 12.30 -8.11
CA GLU A 84 18.29 12.65 -8.14
C GLU A 84 17.38 11.50 -7.68
N ASP A 85 17.94 10.30 -7.43
CA ASP A 85 17.18 9.17 -6.86
C ASP A 85 17.05 9.29 -5.34
N GLU A 86 15.90 9.77 -4.90
CA GLU A 86 15.56 9.92 -3.48
C GLU A 86 14.95 8.66 -2.86
N THR A 87 14.99 7.51 -3.56
CA THR A 87 14.50 6.25 -3.01
C THR A 87 15.27 5.88 -1.75
N PHE A 88 14.56 5.61 -0.66
CA PHE A 88 15.16 5.15 0.58
C PHE A 88 15.60 3.69 0.52
N PHE A 89 16.67 3.37 1.25
CA PHE A 89 17.09 2.00 1.48
C PHE A 89 16.10 1.31 2.43
N ILE A 90 15.63 0.11 2.04
CA ILE A 90 14.81 -0.76 2.89
C ILE A 90 15.63 -2.00 3.23
N ALA A 91 15.92 -2.17 4.51
CA ALA A 91 16.65 -3.33 4.98
C ALA A 91 15.66 -4.47 5.30
N TYR A 92 15.32 -5.29 4.31
CA TYR A 92 14.50 -6.48 4.55
C TYR A 92 15.27 -7.48 5.45
N PRO A 93 14.64 -8.05 6.50
CA PRO A 93 15.34 -8.96 7.38
C PRO A 93 15.60 -10.31 6.68
N PRO A 94 16.80 -10.90 6.81
CA PRO A 94 17.04 -12.27 6.37
C PRO A 94 16.08 -13.24 7.05
N PHE A 95 15.48 -14.17 6.30
CA PHE A 95 14.51 -15.11 6.88
C PHE A 95 15.06 -15.90 8.07
N SER A 96 16.34 -16.23 8.04
CA SER A 96 17.03 -16.96 9.12
C SER A 96 17.10 -16.21 10.45
N THR A 97 16.93 -14.88 10.45
CA THR A 97 16.92 -14.07 11.68
C THR A 97 15.50 -13.81 12.20
N VAL A 98 14.48 -14.25 11.47
CA VAL A 98 13.07 -14.03 11.80
C VAL A 98 12.44 -15.29 12.38
N GLU A 99 12.72 -15.57 13.65
CA GLU A 99 12.23 -16.77 14.34
C GLU A 99 10.70 -16.90 14.33
N SER A 100 9.96 -15.79 14.35
CA SER A 100 8.49 -15.80 14.37
C SER A 100 7.87 -16.36 13.09
N LEU A 101 8.59 -16.34 11.98
CA LEU A 101 8.17 -16.88 10.68
C LEU A 101 8.75 -18.28 10.41
N ALA A 102 9.50 -18.85 11.35
CA ALA A 102 10.02 -20.20 11.23
C ALA A 102 8.88 -21.21 11.02
N GLY A 103 9.08 -22.13 10.06
CA GLY A 103 8.09 -23.15 9.70
C GLY A 103 6.99 -22.67 8.74
N CYS A 104 6.93 -21.38 8.39
CA CYS A 104 6.06 -20.94 7.31
C CYS A 104 6.53 -21.51 5.96
N ARG A 105 5.58 -21.74 5.04
CA ARG A 105 5.93 -21.95 3.63
C ARG A 105 6.71 -20.74 3.12
N THR A 106 7.77 -21.00 2.37
CA THR A 106 8.57 -19.96 1.72
C THR A 106 8.40 -20.07 0.21
N ILE A 107 8.29 -18.91 -0.44
CA ILE A 107 8.12 -18.78 -1.89
C ILE A 107 9.21 -17.82 -2.36
N LYS A 108 10.02 -18.21 -3.32
CA LYS A 108 11.00 -17.30 -3.91
C LYS A 108 10.30 -16.30 -4.81
N ARG A 109 10.79 -15.05 -4.85
CA ARG A 109 10.24 -14.01 -5.73
C ARG A 109 10.23 -14.43 -7.20
N SER A 110 11.27 -15.14 -7.66
CA SER A 110 11.34 -15.69 -9.01
C SER A 110 10.30 -16.77 -9.32
N GLN A 111 9.69 -17.40 -8.31
CA GLN A 111 8.60 -18.37 -8.50
C GLN A 111 7.24 -17.69 -8.71
N LEU A 112 7.09 -16.43 -8.30
CA LEU A 112 5.87 -15.67 -8.49
C LEU A 112 5.81 -15.10 -9.91
N LYS A 113 4.85 -15.61 -10.68
CA LYS A 113 4.43 -15.00 -11.94
C LYS A 113 3.34 -13.97 -11.66
N GLU A 114 3.67 -12.69 -11.85
CA GLU A 114 2.72 -11.59 -11.82
C GLU A 114 1.65 -11.79 -12.91
N LEU A 115 0.39 -11.70 -12.52
CA LEU A 115 -0.78 -11.83 -13.40
C LEU A 115 -1.52 -10.50 -13.52
N ASP A 116 -1.62 -9.75 -12.42
CA ASP A 116 -2.24 -8.42 -12.39
C ASP A 116 -1.69 -7.59 -11.22
N ARG A 117 -1.84 -6.27 -11.26
CA ARG A 117 -1.56 -5.35 -10.14
C ARG A 117 -2.90 -4.88 -9.60
N LEU A 118 -3.22 -5.27 -8.36
CA LEU A 118 -4.57 -5.09 -7.81
C LEU A 118 -4.73 -3.74 -7.13
N ALA A 119 -3.71 -3.29 -6.42
CA ALA A 119 -3.66 -2.04 -5.67
C ALA A 119 -2.19 -1.70 -5.38
N PRO A 120 -1.88 -0.48 -4.90
CA PRO A 120 -0.57 -0.20 -4.32
C PRO A 120 -0.19 -1.28 -3.32
N PHE A 121 1.03 -1.82 -3.44
CA PHE A 121 1.57 -2.89 -2.59
C PHE A 121 0.97 -4.30 -2.75
N ILE A 122 0.08 -4.51 -3.73
CA ILE A 122 -0.64 -5.78 -3.87
C ILE A 122 -0.66 -6.24 -5.34
N ASP A 123 0.04 -7.33 -5.60
CA ASP A 123 0.02 -8.01 -6.90
C ASP A 123 -0.86 -9.26 -6.84
N LEU A 124 -1.62 -9.51 -7.90
CA LEU A 124 -2.13 -10.85 -8.18
C LEU A 124 -1.01 -11.65 -8.83
N SER A 125 -0.63 -12.75 -8.20
CA SER A 125 0.42 -13.63 -8.68
C SER A 125 -0.02 -15.09 -8.72
N SER A 126 0.72 -15.90 -9.48
CA SER A 126 0.61 -17.35 -9.44
C SER A 126 1.97 -18.01 -9.24
N TYR A 127 1.98 -19.19 -8.63
CA TYR A 127 3.15 -20.06 -8.56
C TYR A 127 2.73 -21.54 -8.57
N GLU A 128 3.67 -22.43 -8.88
CA GLU A 128 3.49 -23.87 -8.72
C GLU A 128 3.96 -24.31 -7.33
N ASP A 129 3.07 -24.97 -6.58
CA ASP A 129 3.43 -25.50 -5.26
C ASP A 129 4.24 -26.80 -5.35
N GLU A 130 4.56 -27.38 -4.18
CA GLU A 130 5.40 -28.58 -4.10
C GLU A 130 4.79 -29.80 -4.81
N ASN A 131 3.47 -29.76 -5.04
CA ASN A 131 2.70 -30.79 -5.74
C ASN A 131 2.42 -30.42 -7.21
N ARG A 132 3.03 -29.35 -7.73
CA ARG A 132 2.81 -28.80 -9.09
C ARG A 132 1.38 -28.32 -9.31
N ASN A 133 0.67 -27.94 -8.25
CA ASN A 133 -0.61 -27.26 -8.40
C ASN A 133 -0.36 -25.77 -8.56
N THR A 134 -1.01 -25.15 -9.54
CA THR A 134 -1.02 -23.70 -9.69
C THR A 134 -1.84 -23.08 -8.57
N ARG A 135 -1.20 -22.23 -7.76
CA ARG A 135 -1.86 -21.42 -6.73
C ARG A 135 -1.96 -19.99 -7.21
N MET A 136 -3.14 -19.39 -7.06
CA MET A 136 -3.34 -17.96 -7.25
C MET A 136 -3.33 -17.26 -5.89
N VAL A 137 -2.53 -16.21 -5.78
CA VAL A 137 -2.27 -15.53 -4.52
C VAL A 137 -2.30 -14.02 -4.70
N ALA A 138 -2.75 -13.33 -3.65
CA ALA A 138 -2.48 -11.90 -3.49
C ALA A 138 -1.12 -11.77 -2.79
N PHE A 139 -0.12 -11.27 -3.51
CA PHE A 139 1.20 -10.97 -2.99
C PHE A 139 1.21 -9.55 -2.42
N LYS A 140 1.34 -9.46 -1.10
CA LYS A 140 1.45 -8.21 -0.35
C LYS A 140 2.91 -7.93 -0.02
N PHE A 141 3.37 -6.72 -0.28
CA PHE A 141 4.76 -6.30 -0.06
C PHE A 141 4.85 -4.85 0.43
N ASN A 142 6.03 -4.38 0.80
CA ASN A 142 6.22 -2.97 1.20
C ASN A 142 7.47 -2.41 0.55
N VAL A 143 7.34 -1.35 -0.24
CA VAL A 143 8.44 -0.65 -0.92
C VAL A 143 8.72 0.75 -0.35
N LEU A 144 8.12 1.09 0.79
CA LEU A 144 8.34 2.36 1.47
C LEU A 144 9.05 2.17 2.80
N GLU A 145 10.20 2.84 2.97
CA GLU A 145 10.88 2.94 4.26
C GLU A 145 10.21 4.01 5.15
N LYS A 146 8.93 3.82 5.45
CA LYS A 146 8.19 4.63 6.43
C LYS A 146 7.93 3.75 7.66
N PRO A 147 8.35 4.16 8.88
CA PRO A 147 8.24 3.32 10.08
C PRO A 147 6.85 2.72 10.32
N LEU A 148 5.80 3.50 10.06
CA LEU A 148 4.42 3.03 10.19
C LEU A 148 4.11 1.89 9.21
N ARG A 149 4.51 2.01 7.93
CA ARG A 149 4.24 0.99 6.91
C ARG A 149 5.01 -0.30 7.15
N VAL A 150 6.28 -0.18 7.56
CA VAL A 150 7.10 -1.35 7.96
C VAL A 150 6.45 -2.08 9.12
N GLN A 151 5.98 -1.35 10.14
CA GLN A 151 5.32 -1.94 11.30
C GLN A 151 3.95 -2.57 10.95
N MET A 152 3.16 -1.95 10.06
CA MET A 152 1.89 -2.51 9.58
C MET A 152 2.11 -3.84 8.84
N ALA A 153 3.04 -3.88 7.89
CA ALA A 153 3.38 -5.10 7.15
C ALA A 153 3.89 -6.21 8.09
N TRP A 154 4.72 -5.84 9.07
CA TRP A 154 5.22 -6.77 10.09
C TRP A 154 4.12 -7.34 10.99
N ASN A 155 3.18 -6.49 11.43
CA ASN A 155 2.06 -6.91 12.24
C ASN A 155 1.13 -7.83 11.45
N GLU A 156 0.81 -7.48 10.21
CA GLU A 156 -0.12 -8.26 9.39
C GLU A 156 0.39 -9.68 9.11
N ILE A 157 1.65 -9.82 8.66
CA ILE A 157 2.23 -11.14 8.37
C ILE A 157 2.26 -12.04 9.61
N ASN A 158 2.65 -11.49 10.77
CA ASN A 158 2.77 -12.24 12.01
C ASN A 158 1.40 -12.56 12.63
N LEU A 159 0.41 -11.69 12.47
CA LEU A 159 -0.96 -11.94 12.90
C LEU A 159 -1.57 -13.04 12.04
N LEU A 160 -1.59 -12.88 10.71
CA LEU A 160 -2.27 -13.80 9.79
C LEU A 160 -1.70 -15.22 9.89
N LYS A 161 -0.37 -15.38 9.98
CA LYS A 161 0.23 -16.70 10.17
C LYS A 161 -0.10 -17.34 11.52
N SER A 162 -0.47 -16.53 12.53
CA SER A 162 -0.81 -17.00 13.88
C SER A 162 -2.30 -17.24 14.08
N LEU A 163 -3.15 -16.83 13.13
CA LEU A 163 -4.58 -17.08 13.22
C LEU A 163 -4.89 -18.56 13.02
N PRO A 164 -5.81 -19.15 13.80
CA PRO A 164 -6.35 -20.46 13.48
C PRO A 164 -7.15 -20.38 12.17
N PRO A 165 -7.23 -21.47 11.39
CA PRO A 165 -8.07 -21.51 10.20
C PRO A 165 -9.52 -21.16 10.52
N HIS A 166 -10.09 -20.20 9.78
CA HIS A 166 -11.47 -19.75 9.97
C HIS A 166 -12.17 -19.62 8.61
N PRO A 167 -13.43 -20.10 8.46
CA PRO A 167 -14.14 -20.09 7.19
C PRO A 167 -14.48 -18.70 6.66
N ASN A 168 -14.39 -17.67 7.51
CA ASN A 168 -14.69 -16.28 7.17
C ASN A 168 -13.47 -15.35 7.22
N ILE A 169 -12.24 -15.89 7.18
CA ILE A 169 -11.00 -15.11 7.10
C ILE A 169 -10.20 -15.60 5.90
N VAL A 170 -9.66 -14.69 5.08
CA VAL A 170 -8.82 -15.09 3.95
C VAL A 170 -7.57 -15.81 4.46
N PRO A 171 -7.28 -17.04 3.98
CA PRO A 171 -6.13 -17.80 4.45
C PRO A 171 -4.78 -17.17 4.09
N PHE A 172 -3.87 -17.15 5.07
CA PHE A 172 -2.44 -16.99 4.84
C PHE A 172 -1.90 -18.13 3.96
N ASP A 173 -0.99 -17.83 3.03
CA ASP A 173 -0.42 -18.83 2.12
C ASP A 173 1.09 -19.06 2.38
N GLY A 174 1.91 -18.02 2.33
CA GLY A 174 3.36 -18.16 2.51
C GLY A 174 4.13 -16.85 2.56
N VAL A 175 5.37 -16.93 3.05
CA VAL A 175 6.32 -15.82 3.12
C VAL A 175 7.09 -15.74 1.80
N VAL A 176 7.23 -14.54 1.25
CA VAL A 176 7.97 -14.33 0.00
C VAL A 176 9.38 -13.88 0.32
N LEU A 177 10.34 -14.60 -0.24
CA LEU A 177 11.77 -14.36 -0.08
C LEU A 177 12.36 -13.85 -1.40
N GLU A 178 13.20 -12.83 -1.34
CA GLU A 178 14.03 -12.51 -2.49
C GLU A 178 15.10 -13.60 -2.72
N ASP A 179 15.57 -13.69 -3.96
CA ASP A 179 16.29 -14.86 -4.46
C ASP A 179 17.76 -14.98 -4.02
N VAL A 180 18.39 -13.88 -3.57
CA VAL A 180 19.85 -13.80 -3.37
C VAL A 180 20.23 -14.04 -1.91
N GLU A 181 19.73 -13.20 -1.00
CA GLU A 181 20.06 -13.24 0.44
C GLU A 181 18.93 -13.87 1.29
N SER A 182 17.87 -14.36 0.64
CA SER A 182 16.67 -14.93 1.28
C SER A 182 16.02 -13.98 2.29
N ARG A 183 15.98 -12.68 1.97
CA ARG A 183 15.31 -11.67 2.80
C ARG A 183 13.79 -11.69 2.62
N VAL A 184 13.07 -11.43 3.71
CA VAL A 184 11.60 -11.38 3.72
C VAL A 184 11.12 -10.09 3.08
N ILE A 185 10.60 -10.18 1.86
CA ILE A 185 10.14 -9.02 1.08
C ILE A 185 8.61 -8.83 1.09
N GLY A 186 7.89 -9.81 1.62
CA GLY A 186 6.43 -9.77 1.73
C GLY A 186 5.83 -11.13 2.05
N PHE A 187 4.54 -11.27 1.80
CA PHE A 187 3.80 -12.51 2.02
C PHE A 187 2.63 -12.64 1.07
N THR A 188 2.05 -13.82 1.02
CA THR A 188 0.92 -14.16 0.15
C THR A 188 -0.28 -14.62 0.96
N THR A 189 -1.46 -14.28 0.47
CA THR A 189 -2.74 -14.85 0.92
C THR A 189 -3.44 -15.51 -0.27
N LYS A 190 -4.40 -16.41 -0.01
CA LYS A 190 -5.23 -16.99 -1.08
C LYS A 190 -5.93 -15.87 -1.83
N TYR A 191 -5.80 -15.82 -3.16
CA TYR A 191 -6.60 -14.91 -3.97
C TYR A 191 -8.05 -15.41 -4.07
N ILE A 192 -9.00 -14.51 -3.83
CA ILE A 192 -10.43 -14.77 -3.95
C ILE A 192 -10.97 -13.95 -5.14
N PRO A 193 -11.45 -14.60 -6.22
CA PRO A 193 -11.99 -13.88 -7.37
C PRO A 193 -13.37 -13.29 -7.05
N GLY A 194 -13.77 -12.27 -7.82
CA GLY A 194 -15.09 -11.62 -7.70
C GLY A 194 -15.04 -10.17 -7.18
N GLY A 195 -13.91 -9.75 -6.62
CA GLY A 195 -13.74 -8.42 -6.05
C GLY A 195 -14.41 -8.26 -4.67
N SER A 196 -14.25 -7.10 -4.07
CA SER A 196 -14.81 -6.81 -2.74
C SER A 196 -16.21 -6.21 -2.79
N LEU A 197 -16.88 -6.23 -1.64
CA LEU A 197 -18.20 -5.65 -1.45
C LEU A 197 -18.21 -4.11 -1.53
N SER A 198 -17.09 -3.45 -1.84
CA SER A 198 -17.10 -2.05 -2.27
C SER A 198 -17.79 -1.88 -3.63
N ASN A 199 -17.85 -2.92 -4.46
CA ASN A 199 -18.57 -2.90 -5.72
C ASN A 199 -20.09 -3.03 -5.48
N PRO A 200 -20.91 -1.97 -5.68
CA PRO A 200 -22.34 -1.98 -5.39
C PRO A 200 -23.14 -2.99 -6.23
N LYS A 201 -22.56 -3.49 -7.33
CA LYS A 201 -23.19 -4.50 -8.20
C LYS A 201 -23.22 -5.90 -7.60
N ILE A 202 -22.37 -6.17 -6.60
CA ILE A 202 -22.45 -7.43 -5.86
C ILE A 202 -23.64 -7.30 -4.90
N PRO A 203 -24.62 -8.23 -4.89
CA PRO A 203 -25.71 -8.20 -3.93
C PRO A 203 -25.16 -8.32 -2.50
N PHE A 204 -25.97 -8.08 -1.47
CA PHE A 204 -25.58 -8.35 -0.09
C PHE A 204 -26.66 -9.16 0.62
N ARG A 205 -26.25 -10.31 1.17
CA ARG A 205 -27.15 -11.27 1.80
C ARG A 205 -27.18 -11.12 3.31
N PHE A 206 -28.33 -11.37 3.91
CA PHE A 206 -28.50 -11.34 5.36
C PHE A 206 -27.56 -12.31 6.08
N GLU A 207 -27.36 -13.50 5.51
CA GLU A 207 -26.39 -14.49 6.03
C GLU A 207 -24.97 -13.91 6.13
N TRP A 208 -24.56 -13.04 5.21
CA TRP A 208 -23.22 -12.44 5.24
C TRP A 208 -23.06 -11.43 6.36
N LEU A 209 -24.13 -10.71 6.75
CA LEU A 209 -24.10 -9.90 7.97
C LEU A 209 -23.92 -10.79 9.22
N GLN A 210 -24.61 -11.93 9.28
CA GLN A 210 -24.46 -12.88 10.39
C GLN A 210 -23.01 -13.37 10.48
N GLN A 211 -22.45 -13.85 9.35
CA GLN A 211 -21.06 -14.30 9.26
C GLN A 211 -20.06 -13.20 9.64
N LEU A 212 -20.31 -11.94 9.25
CA LEU A 212 -19.48 -10.80 9.63
C LEU A 212 -19.50 -10.58 11.15
N THR A 213 -20.67 -10.57 11.78
CA THR A 213 -20.76 -10.41 13.25
C THR A 213 -20.14 -11.58 14.00
N GLU A 214 -20.26 -12.80 13.48
CA GLU A 214 -19.65 -14.01 14.06
C GLU A 214 -18.11 -13.96 14.01
N VAL A 215 -17.53 -13.59 12.86
CA VAL A 215 -16.06 -13.48 12.75
C VAL A 215 -15.52 -12.32 13.61
N VAL A 216 -16.26 -11.21 13.72
CA VAL A 216 -15.89 -10.10 14.61
C VAL A 216 -15.94 -10.53 16.08
N ASP A 217 -16.98 -11.25 16.51
CA ASP A 217 -17.06 -11.78 17.87
C ASP A 217 -15.96 -12.81 18.14
N PHE A 218 -15.64 -13.67 17.16
CA PHE A 218 -14.51 -14.59 17.26
C PHE A 218 -13.18 -13.85 17.44
N LEU A 219 -12.89 -12.86 16.61
CA LEU A 219 -11.66 -12.07 16.72
C LEU A 219 -11.60 -11.33 18.05
N ASN A 220 -12.64 -10.57 18.40
CA ASN A 220 -12.64 -9.71 19.56
C ASN A 220 -12.70 -10.50 20.88
N LEU A 221 -13.62 -11.46 20.99
CA LEU A 221 -13.94 -12.08 22.29
C LEU A 221 -13.14 -13.36 22.55
N ASN A 222 -12.74 -14.07 21.49
CA ASN A 222 -11.97 -15.30 21.64
C ASN A 222 -10.46 -15.09 21.47
N LEU A 223 -10.06 -14.28 20.47
CA LEU A 223 -8.64 -14.03 20.19
C LEU A 223 -8.13 -12.70 20.77
N GLY A 224 -9.02 -11.80 21.20
CA GLY A 224 -8.60 -10.48 21.69
C GLY A 224 -7.91 -9.66 20.60
N ILE A 225 -8.40 -9.80 19.37
CA ILE A 225 -7.96 -9.07 18.17
C ILE A 225 -9.09 -8.15 17.72
N MET A 226 -8.77 -6.88 17.46
CA MET A 226 -9.66 -5.97 16.73
C MET A 226 -9.09 -5.74 15.34
N HIS A 227 -9.92 -5.81 14.32
CA HIS A 227 -9.50 -5.55 12.95
C HIS A 227 -9.24 -4.05 12.71
N GLN A 228 -10.03 -3.17 13.33
CA GLN A 228 -9.93 -1.70 13.25
C GLN A 228 -10.16 -1.08 11.87
N ASP A 229 -10.58 -1.89 10.89
CA ASP A 229 -10.85 -1.44 9.52
C ASP A 229 -11.91 -2.31 8.82
N ILE A 230 -12.94 -2.71 9.57
CA ILE A 230 -14.12 -3.36 8.99
C ILE A 230 -14.79 -2.36 8.04
N ALA A 231 -14.76 -2.68 6.75
CA ALA A 231 -15.28 -1.84 5.67
C ALA A 231 -15.63 -2.71 4.45
N PRO A 232 -16.54 -2.28 3.55
CA PRO A 232 -16.90 -3.05 2.35
C PRO A 232 -15.71 -3.43 1.46
N ARG A 233 -14.67 -2.58 1.39
CA ARG A 233 -13.44 -2.86 0.64
C ARG A 233 -12.65 -4.06 1.17
N ASN A 234 -12.83 -4.40 2.44
CA ASN A 234 -12.14 -5.48 3.18
C ASN A 234 -13.00 -6.74 3.34
N LEU A 235 -14.10 -6.83 2.59
CA LEU A 235 -15.01 -7.98 2.57
C LEU A 235 -15.09 -8.58 1.17
N LEU A 236 -14.87 -9.88 1.07
CA LEU A 236 -14.97 -10.67 -0.17
C LEU A 236 -16.07 -11.72 -0.02
N ILE A 237 -16.60 -12.19 -1.13
CA ILE A 237 -17.45 -13.38 -1.17
C ILE A 237 -16.67 -14.47 -1.91
N ASP A 238 -16.40 -15.58 -1.24
CA ASP A 238 -15.78 -16.72 -1.90
C ASP A 238 -16.79 -17.31 -2.90
N PRO A 239 -16.50 -17.32 -4.22
CA PRO A 239 -17.46 -17.77 -5.21
C PRO A 239 -17.76 -19.27 -5.10
N ASP A 240 -16.83 -20.07 -4.59
CA ASP A 240 -16.98 -21.52 -4.46
C ASP A 240 -17.86 -21.88 -3.26
N THR A 241 -17.70 -21.17 -2.14
CA THR A 241 -18.40 -21.48 -0.89
C THR A 241 -19.58 -20.56 -0.59
N GLN A 242 -19.70 -19.45 -1.31
CA GLN A 242 -20.67 -18.38 -1.07
C GLN A 242 -20.61 -17.78 0.35
N LYS A 243 -19.43 -17.85 0.98
CA LYS A 243 -19.18 -17.31 2.32
C LYS A 243 -18.49 -15.96 2.25
N LEU A 244 -18.82 -15.09 3.21
CA LEU A 244 -18.12 -13.85 3.45
C LEU A 244 -16.72 -14.14 4.01
N LEU A 245 -15.71 -13.48 3.46
CA LEU A 245 -14.33 -13.52 3.93
C LEU A 245 -13.86 -12.11 4.30
N LEU A 246 -13.33 -11.97 5.51
CA LEU A 246 -12.64 -10.79 5.99
C LEU A 246 -11.14 -10.88 5.66
N PHE A 247 -10.55 -9.77 5.22
CA PHE A 247 -9.13 -9.66 4.92
C PHE A 247 -8.60 -8.25 5.23
N ASP A 248 -7.29 -8.08 5.08
CA ASP A 248 -6.57 -6.81 5.28
C ASP A 248 -6.39 -6.41 6.75
N PHE A 249 -5.55 -7.16 7.46
CA PHE A 249 -5.33 -7.01 8.90
C PHE A 249 -4.19 -6.02 9.23
N ASP A 250 -3.84 -5.12 8.31
CA ASP A 250 -2.71 -4.20 8.43
C ASP A 250 -2.86 -3.16 9.57
N ARG A 251 -4.09 -2.93 10.02
CA ARG A 251 -4.46 -2.07 11.16
C ARG A 251 -4.85 -2.84 12.42
N ALA A 252 -4.79 -4.16 12.41
CA ALA A 252 -5.33 -4.95 13.52
C ALA A 252 -4.57 -4.70 14.83
N ALA A 253 -5.32 -4.65 15.93
CA ALA A 253 -4.81 -4.61 17.30
C ALA A 253 -4.88 -5.99 17.96
N CYS A 254 -4.04 -6.20 18.97
CA CYS A 254 -4.05 -7.39 19.80
C CYS A 254 -3.93 -7.02 21.28
N GLY A 255 -5.01 -7.19 22.04
CA GLY A 255 -5.10 -6.61 23.38
C GLY A 255 -4.89 -5.10 23.36
N ASN A 256 -3.96 -4.59 24.17
CA ASN A 256 -3.60 -3.16 24.18
C ASN A 256 -2.64 -2.77 23.05
N PHE A 257 -1.99 -3.75 22.41
CA PHE A 257 -1.02 -3.45 21.37
C PHE A 257 -1.75 -2.94 20.12
N TRP A 258 -1.37 -1.75 19.67
CA TRP A 258 -1.93 -1.08 18.48
C TRP A 258 -3.43 -0.74 18.57
N LEU A 259 -4.03 -0.83 19.75
CA LEU A 259 -5.41 -0.43 19.96
C LEU A 259 -5.52 1.10 19.81
N MET A 260 -6.29 1.55 18.83
CA MET A 260 -6.51 2.97 18.57
C MET A 260 -7.86 3.40 19.12
N ASP A 261 -7.92 4.63 19.63
CA ASP A 261 -9.17 5.22 20.09
C ASP A 261 -10.19 5.32 18.94
N ASN A 262 -11.45 5.02 19.24
CA ASN A 262 -12.58 5.08 18.29
C ASN A 262 -12.41 4.24 17.00
N ARG A 263 -11.64 3.14 17.08
CA ARG A 263 -11.52 2.14 16.00
C ARG A 263 -12.07 0.76 16.38
N ASP A 264 -13.08 0.71 17.24
CA ASP A 264 -13.68 -0.55 17.62
C ASP A 264 -14.45 -1.20 16.44
N ASP A 265 -14.40 -2.54 16.36
CA ASP A 265 -15.02 -3.26 15.25
C ASP A 265 -16.55 -3.20 15.28
N VAL A 266 -17.19 -2.91 16.41
CA VAL A 266 -18.66 -2.80 16.50
C VAL A 266 -19.11 -1.58 15.71
N SER A 267 -18.49 -0.43 15.96
CA SER A 267 -18.66 0.77 15.14
C SER A 267 -18.35 0.49 13.67
N GLY A 268 -17.25 -0.23 13.39
CA GLY A 268 -16.88 -0.64 12.03
C GLY A 268 -17.99 -1.41 11.30
N VAL A 269 -18.63 -2.38 11.95
CA VAL A 269 -19.76 -3.15 11.40
C VAL A 269 -20.97 -2.25 11.14
N VAL A 270 -21.30 -1.33 12.05
CA VAL A 270 -22.43 -0.38 11.88
C VAL A 270 -22.25 0.47 10.62
N TYR A 271 -21.08 1.11 10.48
CA TYR A 271 -20.77 1.92 9.30
C TYR A 271 -20.72 1.09 8.01
N THR A 272 -20.15 -0.12 8.09
CA THR A 272 -20.07 -1.04 6.96
C THR A 272 -21.44 -1.42 6.47
N LEU A 273 -22.35 -1.83 7.35
CA LEU A 273 -23.70 -2.24 6.96
C LEU A 273 -24.47 -1.09 6.33
N HIS A 274 -24.37 0.12 6.89
CA HIS A 274 -24.97 1.30 6.29
C HIS A 274 -24.44 1.53 4.87
N GLN A 275 -23.11 1.59 4.69
CA GLN A 275 -22.51 1.78 3.37
C GLN A 275 -22.90 0.66 2.40
N LEU A 276 -22.99 -0.59 2.86
CA LEU A 276 -23.41 -1.70 2.01
C LEU A 276 -24.82 -1.53 1.48
N ILE A 277 -25.77 -1.09 2.32
CA ILE A 277 -27.18 -0.94 1.97
C ILE A 277 -27.44 0.32 1.15
N THR A 278 -26.84 1.45 1.55
CA THR A 278 -27.17 2.77 0.97
C THR A 278 -26.23 3.19 -0.15
N ASN A 279 -25.09 2.52 -0.29
CA ASN A 279 -23.97 2.93 -1.14
C ASN A 279 -23.45 4.34 -0.80
N ASP A 280 -23.73 4.84 0.41
CA ASP A 280 -23.27 6.14 0.88
C ASP A 280 -21.96 5.99 1.68
N SER A 281 -20.88 6.56 1.13
CA SER A 281 -19.55 6.57 1.75
C SER A 281 -19.27 7.82 2.59
N TYR A 282 -20.20 8.78 2.69
CA TYR A 282 -20.00 10.05 3.40
C TYR A 282 -19.46 9.84 4.82
N PHE A 283 -20.14 9.01 5.61
CA PHE A 283 -19.76 8.74 6.99
C PHE A 283 -18.42 8.03 7.13
N THR A 284 -18.05 7.22 6.14
CA THR A 284 -16.75 6.54 6.11
C THR A 284 -15.59 7.47 5.75
N GLY A 285 -15.87 8.67 5.25
CA GLY A 285 -14.90 9.74 5.05
C GLY A 285 -14.61 10.56 6.31
N ILE A 286 -15.49 10.53 7.32
CA ILE A 286 -15.30 11.22 8.60
C ILE A 286 -14.11 10.58 9.33
N PRO A 287 -13.17 11.32 9.93
CA PRO A 287 -12.08 10.72 10.67
C PRO A 287 -12.55 9.83 11.83
N HIS A 288 -11.90 8.70 12.05
CA HIS A 288 -12.33 7.70 13.05
C HIS A 288 -12.47 8.27 14.47
N TRP A 289 -11.63 9.23 14.87
CA TRP A 289 -11.73 9.89 16.18
C TRP A 289 -12.98 10.77 16.34
N GLU A 290 -13.64 11.18 15.24
CA GLU A 290 -14.89 11.96 15.22
C GLU A 290 -16.14 11.09 15.04
N ARG A 291 -15.98 9.80 14.76
CA ARG A 291 -17.11 8.91 14.49
C ARG A 291 -17.82 8.48 15.76
N HIS A 292 -19.15 8.52 15.70
CA HIS A 292 -20.02 7.96 16.73
C HIS A 292 -21.13 7.13 16.07
N MET A 293 -21.45 5.95 16.59
CA MET A 293 -22.38 5.02 15.93
C MET A 293 -23.79 5.60 15.75
N ASP A 294 -24.18 6.50 16.63
CA ASP A 294 -25.45 7.23 16.64
C ASP A 294 -25.64 8.11 15.39
N MET A 295 -24.55 8.54 14.73
CA MET A 295 -24.59 9.24 13.44
C MET A 295 -25.33 8.44 12.36
N VAL A 296 -25.26 7.11 12.43
CA VAL A 296 -25.84 6.19 11.44
C VAL A 296 -27.05 5.46 12.01
N GLN A 297 -26.99 5.02 13.26
CA GLN A 297 -28.09 4.27 13.87
C GLN A 297 -29.36 5.11 14.06
N ASN A 298 -29.22 6.40 14.35
CA ASN A 298 -30.38 7.30 14.57
C ASN A 298 -31.00 7.81 13.27
N LEU A 299 -30.45 7.46 12.10
CA LEU A 299 -31.07 7.82 10.83
C LEU A 299 -32.46 7.17 10.74
N PRO A 300 -33.51 7.95 10.41
CA PRO A 300 -34.88 7.43 10.40
C PRO A 300 -35.03 6.32 9.35
N GLU A 301 -34.39 6.49 8.19
CA GLU A 301 -34.47 5.59 7.05
C GLU A 301 -33.09 5.36 6.44
N TRP A 302 -32.84 4.14 5.96
CA TRP A 302 -31.70 3.80 5.13
C TRP A 302 -32.20 3.51 3.73
N VAL A 303 -31.99 4.45 2.80
CA VAL A 303 -32.43 4.31 1.41
C VAL A 303 -31.62 3.18 0.75
N CYS A 304 -32.28 2.09 0.40
CA CYS A 304 -31.64 0.92 -0.19
C CYS A 304 -31.22 1.19 -1.63
N ASN A 305 -29.91 1.09 -1.91
CA ASN A 305 -29.31 1.26 -3.24
C ASN A 305 -28.49 0.04 -3.67
N ARG A 306 -28.74 -1.13 -3.07
CA ARG A 306 -28.10 -2.41 -3.38
C ARG A 306 -29.14 -3.53 -3.40
N GLU A 307 -28.92 -4.56 -4.21
CA GLU A 307 -29.72 -5.78 -4.18
C GLU A 307 -29.53 -6.53 -2.85
N LEU A 308 -30.62 -6.76 -2.13
CA LEU A 308 -30.68 -7.50 -0.87
C LEU A 308 -31.61 -8.71 -0.98
N ASP A 309 -31.37 -9.75 -0.18
CA ASP A 309 -32.23 -10.93 -0.07
C ASP A 309 -33.30 -10.83 1.04
N ALA A 310 -33.29 -9.74 1.80
CA ALA A 310 -34.26 -9.42 2.85
C ALA A 310 -34.48 -7.89 2.95
N ASP A 311 -35.57 -7.50 3.62
CA ASP A 311 -35.87 -6.09 3.86
C ASP A 311 -34.81 -5.43 4.74
N VAL A 312 -34.53 -4.15 4.50
CA VAL A 312 -33.58 -3.33 5.30
C VAL A 312 -33.88 -3.40 6.81
N SER A 313 -35.16 -3.52 7.20
CA SER A 313 -35.56 -3.68 8.60
C SER A 313 -34.96 -4.93 9.24
N VAL A 314 -34.89 -6.05 8.53
CA VAL A 314 -34.32 -7.32 9.03
C VAL A 314 -32.83 -7.14 9.36
N PHE A 315 -32.08 -6.50 8.46
CA PHE A 315 -30.67 -6.17 8.68
C PHE A 315 -30.48 -5.23 9.88
N ARG A 316 -31.31 -4.18 9.98
CA ARG A 316 -31.22 -3.19 11.06
C ARG A 316 -31.60 -3.78 12.42
N GLU A 317 -32.64 -4.60 12.49
CA GLU A 317 -33.07 -5.28 13.72
C GLU A 317 -31.97 -6.18 14.25
N PHE A 318 -31.41 -7.05 13.40
CA PHE A 318 -30.29 -7.92 13.78
C PHE A 318 -29.06 -7.13 14.25
N LEU A 319 -28.67 -6.08 13.50
CA LEU A 319 -27.55 -5.23 13.89
C LEU A 319 -27.78 -4.58 15.26
N ASN A 320 -28.97 -4.05 15.50
CA ASN A 320 -29.29 -3.38 16.76
C ASN A 320 -29.26 -4.35 17.94
N GLU A 321 -29.79 -5.57 17.80
CA GLU A 321 -29.70 -6.60 18.83
C GLU A 321 -28.25 -6.98 19.14
N TRP A 322 -27.43 -7.16 18.11
CA TRP A 322 -26.00 -7.46 18.27
C TRP A 322 -25.25 -6.30 18.95
N VAL A 323 -25.48 -5.05 18.54
CA VAL A 323 -24.89 -3.85 19.15
C VAL A 323 -25.32 -3.71 20.61
N GLN A 324 -26.60 -3.92 20.94
CA GLN A 324 -27.08 -3.84 22.32
C GLN A 324 -26.39 -4.87 23.23
N LYS A 325 -26.23 -6.11 22.75
CA LYS A 325 -25.46 -7.13 23.46
C LYS A 325 -24.02 -6.68 23.70
N ARG A 326 -23.40 -6.03 22.71
CA ARG A 326 -22.03 -5.51 22.79
C ARG A 326 -21.88 -4.24 23.64
N GLN A 327 -22.97 -3.54 23.91
CA GLN A 327 -23.01 -2.39 24.83
C GLN A 327 -23.32 -2.81 26.27
N SER A 328 -23.86 -4.01 26.49
CA SER A 328 -23.98 -4.56 27.84
C SER A 328 -22.57 -4.74 28.42
N GLY A 329 -22.27 -4.03 29.51
CA GLY A 329 -20.90 -3.76 29.96
C GLY A 329 -19.99 -4.99 30.12
N GLY A 330 -18.67 -4.77 30.06
CA GLY A 330 -17.66 -5.82 30.23
C GLY A 330 -17.04 -6.36 28.94
N ILE A 331 -17.49 -5.92 27.76
CA ILE A 331 -16.91 -6.36 26.48
C ILE A 331 -15.43 -5.99 26.34
N MET A 332 -15.04 -4.76 26.72
CA MET A 332 -13.63 -4.37 26.68
C MET A 332 -12.78 -5.23 27.65
N GLU A 333 -13.33 -5.54 28.82
CA GLU A 333 -12.66 -6.45 29.76
C GLU A 333 -12.54 -7.86 29.18
N GLN A 334 -13.58 -8.37 28.51
CA GLN A 334 -13.58 -9.66 27.84
C GLN A 334 -12.56 -9.70 26.69
N TYR A 335 -12.49 -8.66 25.86
CA TYR A 335 -11.48 -8.50 24.81
C TYR A 335 -10.06 -8.53 25.39
N LEU A 336 -9.82 -7.76 26.47
CA LEU A 336 -8.51 -7.71 27.13
C LEU A 336 -8.15 -9.03 27.83
N LYS A 337 -9.13 -9.86 28.20
CA LYS A 337 -8.96 -11.17 28.84
C LYS A 337 -9.26 -12.35 27.90
N ALA A 338 -9.25 -12.14 26.58
CA ALA A 338 -9.59 -13.16 25.61
C ALA A 338 -8.76 -14.44 25.80
N PRO A 339 -9.39 -15.63 25.82
CA PRO A 339 -8.76 -16.87 26.29
C PRO A 339 -7.70 -17.43 25.35
N ASN A 340 -7.81 -17.16 24.04
CA ASN A 340 -7.00 -17.79 23.00
C ASN A 340 -6.17 -16.76 22.23
N ARG A 341 -5.74 -15.67 22.89
CA ARG A 341 -4.97 -14.61 22.26
C ARG A 341 -3.65 -15.15 21.68
N PRO A 342 -3.37 -14.96 20.37
CA PRO A 342 -2.08 -15.32 19.82
C PRO A 342 -0.99 -14.34 20.26
N THR A 343 0.26 -14.79 20.27
CA THR A 343 1.43 -13.96 20.57
C THR A 343 2.35 -13.89 19.37
N TRP A 344 2.92 -12.71 19.13
CA TRP A 344 3.94 -12.50 18.11
C TRP A 344 4.85 -11.32 18.50
N PRO A 345 6.02 -11.16 17.87
CA PRO A 345 6.89 -10.04 18.17
C PRO A 345 6.22 -8.71 17.79
N GLU A 346 6.07 -7.83 18.77
CA GLU A 346 5.46 -6.51 18.60
C GLU A 346 6.27 -5.57 17.69
N LYS A 347 7.56 -5.83 17.50
CA LYS A 347 8.44 -5.02 16.67
C LYS A 347 9.15 -5.89 15.64
N PRO A 348 9.42 -5.33 14.44
CA PRO A 348 10.39 -5.92 13.52
C PRO A 348 11.71 -6.19 14.23
N PRO A 349 12.45 -7.23 13.82
CA PRO A 349 13.78 -7.48 14.36
C PRO A 349 14.70 -6.30 14.07
N SER A 350 15.70 -6.11 14.93
CA SER A 350 16.80 -5.19 14.61
C SER A 350 17.53 -5.71 13.36
N ILE A 351 17.71 -4.86 12.36
CA ILE A 351 18.36 -5.24 11.11
C ILE A 351 19.77 -4.64 11.09
N SER A 352 20.78 -5.51 11.09
CA SER A 352 22.20 -5.11 11.17
C SER A 352 22.66 -4.26 10.00
N ASP A 353 21.97 -4.31 8.85
CA ASP A 353 22.27 -3.42 7.74
C ASP A 353 22.22 -1.96 8.19
N TYR A 354 21.27 -1.58 9.06
CA TYR A 354 21.17 -0.21 9.57
C TYR A 354 22.33 0.22 10.46
N ASP A 355 23.12 -0.72 11.00
CA ASP A 355 24.28 -0.42 11.85
C ASP A 355 25.51 0.02 11.04
N VAL A 356 25.48 -0.08 9.71
CA VAL A 356 26.57 0.38 8.83
C VAL A 356 26.67 1.91 8.87
N PRO A 357 27.81 2.49 9.31
CA PRO A 357 28.00 3.94 9.32
C PRO A 357 28.14 4.51 7.91
N PHE A 358 27.58 5.70 7.68
CA PHE A 358 27.72 6.45 6.43
C PHE A 358 27.92 7.94 6.70
N GLU A 359 28.57 8.62 5.76
CA GLU A 359 28.76 10.08 5.81
C GLU A 359 27.40 10.76 5.67
N PHE A 360 27.01 11.55 6.67
CA PHE A 360 25.78 12.33 6.66
C PHE A 360 26.00 13.76 6.16
N GLY A 361 27.23 14.27 6.29
CA GLY A 361 27.61 15.61 5.89
C GLY A 361 28.83 16.09 6.66
N LYS A 362 29.03 17.41 6.68
CA LYS A 362 30.15 18.06 7.35
C LYS A 362 29.66 19.05 8.41
N THR A 363 30.42 19.20 9.48
CA THR A 363 30.22 20.28 10.45
C THR A 363 30.56 21.63 9.82
N LEU A 364 30.21 22.73 10.50
CA LEU A 364 30.60 24.09 10.07
C LEU A 364 32.13 24.24 9.93
N ASP A 365 32.89 23.46 10.70
CA ASP A 365 34.35 23.44 10.69
C ASP A 365 34.93 22.49 9.62
N GLY A 366 34.07 21.81 8.84
CA GLY A 366 34.45 20.93 7.74
C GLY A 366 34.73 19.47 8.14
N GLU A 367 34.52 19.10 9.40
CA GLU A 367 34.71 17.72 9.88
C GLU A 367 33.59 16.80 9.41
N LEU A 368 33.93 15.59 8.98
CA LEU A 368 32.95 14.59 8.53
C LEU A 368 32.10 14.09 9.69
N VAL A 369 30.79 14.09 9.49
CA VAL A 369 29.81 13.55 10.43
C VAL A 369 29.32 12.21 9.89
N PHE A 370 29.48 11.16 10.69
CA PHE A 370 28.97 9.83 10.38
C PHE A 370 27.72 9.52 11.20
N ARG A 371 26.80 8.76 10.62
CA ARG A 371 25.61 8.24 11.31
C ARG A 371 25.29 6.81 10.88
N THR A 372 24.43 6.15 11.63
CA THR A 372 23.79 4.88 11.28
C THR A 372 22.29 5.09 11.06
N GLY A 373 21.57 4.06 10.63
CA GLY A 373 20.12 4.07 10.41
C GLY A 373 19.68 4.46 8.99
N PHE A 374 18.53 5.12 8.88
CA PHE A 374 17.89 5.48 7.61
C PHE A 374 18.81 6.29 6.68
N ARG A 375 18.84 5.89 5.41
CA ARG A 375 19.64 6.49 4.33
C ARG A 375 19.02 6.23 2.96
N SER A 376 19.53 6.94 1.95
CA SER A 376 19.15 6.67 0.57
C SER A 376 19.62 5.29 0.12
N ARG A 377 18.92 4.71 -0.84
CA ARG A 377 19.30 3.46 -1.51
C ARG A 377 20.67 3.59 -2.18
N ARG A 378 20.96 4.74 -2.79
CA ARG A 378 22.26 5.06 -3.38
C ARG A 378 23.39 4.96 -2.36
N THR A 379 23.27 5.64 -1.23
CA THR A 379 24.28 5.59 -0.14
C THR A 379 24.49 4.15 0.33
N ALA A 380 23.41 3.36 0.47
CA ALA A 380 23.55 1.94 0.83
C ALA A 380 24.31 1.14 -0.24
N MET A 381 24.04 1.38 -1.53
CA MET A 381 24.77 0.75 -2.64
C MET A 381 26.26 1.15 -2.70
N GLU A 382 26.59 2.42 -2.45
CA GLU A 382 27.98 2.92 -2.38
C GLU A 382 28.78 2.26 -1.25
N LEU A 383 28.11 1.92 -0.15
CA LEU A 383 28.67 1.14 0.96
C LEU A 383 28.77 -0.37 0.66
N GLY A 384 28.33 -0.81 -0.51
CA GLY A 384 28.30 -2.22 -0.90
C GLY A 384 27.18 -3.04 -0.23
N GLN A 385 26.16 -2.39 0.33
CA GLN A 385 25.01 -3.09 0.90
C GLN A 385 24.10 -3.61 -0.21
N TYR A 386 23.56 -4.81 -0.01
CA TYR A 386 22.58 -5.38 -0.92
C TYR A 386 21.27 -4.59 -0.88
N CYS A 387 20.81 -4.16 -2.05
CA CYS A 387 19.56 -3.43 -2.23
C CYS A 387 18.65 -4.19 -3.19
N PHE A 388 17.52 -4.70 -2.68
CA PHE A 388 16.53 -5.35 -3.54
C PHE A 388 15.87 -4.32 -4.47
N ARG A 389 15.75 -4.67 -5.76
CA ARG A 389 15.19 -3.82 -6.81
C ARG A 389 13.75 -4.23 -7.08
N TRP A 390 12.82 -3.29 -6.90
CA TRP A 390 11.39 -3.50 -7.11
C TRP A 390 10.91 -3.04 -8.49
N GLU A 391 11.71 -2.22 -9.16
CA GLU A 391 11.34 -1.57 -10.40
C GLU A 391 10.86 -2.59 -11.44
N SER A 392 9.73 -2.29 -12.05
CA SER A 392 9.05 -3.17 -13.00
C SER A 392 8.63 -2.37 -14.25
N PRO A 393 8.44 -3.04 -15.41
CA PRO A 393 7.90 -2.36 -16.58
C PRO A 393 6.44 -1.95 -16.35
N PRO A 394 5.94 -0.93 -17.07
CA PRO A 394 4.53 -0.53 -16.96
C PRO A 394 3.61 -1.66 -17.42
N GLN A 395 2.48 -1.86 -16.72
CA GLN A 395 1.56 -2.97 -16.98
C GLN A 395 0.75 -2.75 -18.27
N SER A 396 0.47 -1.48 -18.59
CA SER A 396 -0.10 -1.06 -19.88
C SER A 396 0.35 0.36 -20.19
N ARG A 397 0.32 0.74 -21.47
CA ARG A 397 0.64 2.11 -21.90
C ARG A 397 -0.60 3.00 -21.84
N LEU A 398 -0.52 4.11 -21.12
CA LEU A 398 -1.51 5.18 -21.05
C LEU A 398 -1.57 5.93 -22.41
N SER A 399 -2.25 5.32 -23.39
CA SER A 399 -2.50 5.84 -24.75
C SER A 399 -1.26 6.13 -25.63
N GLU A 400 -1.25 5.61 -26.86
CA GLU A 400 -0.11 5.79 -27.79
C GLU A 400 0.08 7.24 -28.27
N LYS A 401 -0.99 8.04 -28.31
CA LYS A 401 -0.97 9.41 -28.86
C LYS A 401 -0.15 10.40 -28.02
N SER A 402 -0.17 10.29 -26.69
CA SER A 402 0.64 11.14 -25.80
C SER A 402 2.12 10.79 -25.85
N CYS A 403 2.47 9.50 -25.97
CA CYS A 403 3.86 9.09 -26.13
C CYS A 403 4.46 9.57 -27.46
N GLU A 404 3.72 9.53 -28.57
CA GLU A 404 4.25 9.96 -29.88
C GLU A 404 4.51 11.47 -29.95
N GLU A 405 3.65 12.32 -29.40
CA GLU A 405 3.87 13.77 -29.37
C GLU A 405 5.04 14.16 -28.45
N ASN A 406 5.18 13.48 -27.30
CA ASN A 406 6.23 13.77 -26.31
C ASN A 406 7.62 13.24 -26.72
N VAL A 407 7.71 12.03 -27.29
CA VAL A 407 8.99 11.44 -27.74
C VAL A 407 9.57 12.22 -28.92
N ASN A 408 8.73 12.64 -29.87
CA ASN A 408 9.19 13.46 -31.00
C ASN A 408 9.70 14.84 -30.58
N GLY A 409 9.16 15.42 -29.51
CA GLY A 409 9.66 16.68 -28.93
C GLY A 409 11.00 16.53 -28.20
N ILE A 410 11.24 15.39 -27.54
CA ILE A 410 12.50 15.06 -26.85
C ILE A 410 13.62 14.80 -27.86
N ASP A 411 13.36 14.00 -28.90
CA ASP A 411 14.35 13.71 -29.95
C ASP A 411 14.75 14.96 -30.74
N GLN A 412 13.80 15.85 -31.04
CA GLN A 412 14.10 17.12 -31.71
C GLN A 412 14.95 18.07 -30.84
N LYS A 413 14.73 18.10 -29.53
CA LYS A 413 15.52 18.93 -28.60
C LYS A 413 16.94 18.40 -28.40
N LEU A 414 17.10 17.09 -28.21
CA LEU A 414 18.42 16.45 -28.12
C LEU A 414 19.23 16.68 -29.40
N HIS A 415 18.59 16.58 -30.57
CA HIS A 415 19.26 16.85 -31.84
C HIS A 415 19.66 18.32 -32.02
N ASN A 416 18.86 19.27 -31.50
CA ASN A 416 19.18 20.70 -31.54
C ASN A 416 20.30 21.08 -30.54
N GLU A 417 20.33 20.49 -29.34
CA GLU A 417 21.41 20.72 -28.37
C GLU A 417 22.76 20.14 -28.82
N GLU A 418 22.75 19.00 -29.52
CA GLU A 418 23.95 18.47 -30.17
C GLU A 418 24.43 19.38 -31.31
N GLN A 419 23.52 19.96 -32.10
CA GLN A 419 23.88 20.92 -33.15
C GLN A 419 24.43 22.23 -32.55
N GLU A 420 23.84 22.78 -31.49
CA GLU A 420 24.36 23.99 -30.85
C GLU A 420 25.75 23.78 -30.22
N LYS A 421 26.02 22.61 -29.62
CA LYS A 421 27.38 22.26 -29.13
C LYS A 421 28.41 22.13 -30.26
N VAL A 422 28.02 21.54 -31.40
CA VAL A 422 28.89 21.44 -32.59
C VAL A 422 29.14 22.82 -33.22
N THR A 423 28.14 23.71 -33.20
CA THR A 423 28.27 25.06 -33.75
C THR A 423 29.09 25.97 -32.84
N ALA A 424 28.96 25.84 -31.51
CA ALA A 424 29.76 26.58 -30.53
C ALA A 424 31.24 26.17 -30.56
N ALA A 425 31.54 24.89 -30.77
CA ALA A 425 32.91 24.38 -30.93
C ALA A 425 33.57 24.78 -32.27
N ALA A 426 32.78 25.22 -33.26
CA ALA A 426 33.27 25.68 -34.56
C ALA A 426 33.52 27.21 -34.63
N THR A 427 33.27 27.94 -33.55
CA THR A 427 33.40 29.41 -33.48
C THR A 427 34.43 29.93 -32.47
N GLU A 428 35.34 29.10 -31.96
CA GLU A 428 36.54 29.64 -31.31
C GLU A 428 37.44 30.28 -32.38
N PRO A 429 37.69 31.61 -32.33
CA PRO A 429 38.74 32.20 -33.15
C PRO A 429 40.09 31.89 -32.49
N ASP A 430 41.00 31.31 -33.28
CA ASP A 430 42.43 31.36 -32.98
C ASP A 430 42.85 32.84 -32.86
N ASP A 431 43.12 33.30 -31.64
CA ASP A 431 44.00 34.44 -31.33
C ASP A 431 44.57 34.34 -29.91
#